data_AF-A0A672QMA1-F1
#
_entry.id   AF-A0A672QMA1-F1
#
_cell.length_a   1.000
_cell.length_b   1.000
_cell.length_c   1.000
_cell.angle_alpha   90.00
_cell.angle_beta   90.00
_cell.angle_gamma   90.00
#
_symmetry.space_group_name_H-M   'P 1'
#
loop_
_entity.id
_entity.type
_entity.pdbx_description
1 polymer ?
#
loop_
_entity_poly.entity_id
_entity_poly.type
_entity_poly.pdbx_seq_one_letter_code
_entity_poly.pdbx_strand_id
1 'polypeptide(L)'
;VADKCLNARKNLVTRMKNLPVIIENLYQKNVFNDYEVDTLKAEKTEFDKARCILDWVINKGEIASYELLRILDVTQKRTLSSDLRYWISCFPFRWEDTEASYSFGE
;
A
#
# COMPACT_ATOMS: atom_id res chain seq x y z
N VAL A 1 8.70 15.65 -12.93
CA VAL A 1 8.66 14.21 -12.53
C VAL A 1 7.97 13.97 -11.18
N ALA A 2 8.12 14.83 -10.16
CA ALA A 2 7.45 14.68 -8.86
C ALA A 2 5.91 14.85 -8.87
N ASP A 3 5.38 15.66 -9.79
CA ASP A 3 3.94 16.00 -9.84
C ASP A 3 3.03 14.79 -10.17
N LYS A 4 3.51 13.90 -11.04
CA LYS A 4 2.77 12.72 -11.50
C LYS A 4 2.53 11.70 -10.39
N CYS A 5 3.46 11.63 -9.44
CA CYS A 5 3.44 10.70 -8.30
C CYS A 5 2.41 11.09 -7.26
N LEU A 6 2.34 12.40 -6.95
CA LEU A 6 1.32 12.96 -6.09
C LEU A 6 -0.07 12.79 -6.68
N ASN A 7 -0.21 12.96 -8.00
CA ASN A 7 -1.47 12.76 -8.69
C ASN A 7 -1.92 11.28 -8.68
N ALA A 8 -1.00 10.34 -8.97
CA ALA A 8 -1.28 8.91 -8.88
C ALA A 8 -1.73 8.53 -7.46
N ARG A 9 -1.01 8.97 -6.42
CA ARG A 9 -1.42 8.70 -5.03
C ARG A 9 -2.83 9.22 -4.72
N LYS A 10 -3.14 10.47 -5.10
CA LYS A 10 -4.48 11.05 -4.88
C LYS A 10 -5.58 10.30 -5.62
N ASN A 11 -5.30 9.87 -6.85
CA ASN A 11 -6.25 9.11 -7.66
C ASN A 11 -6.50 7.71 -7.07
N LEU A 12 -5.45 7.03 -6.59
CA LEU A 12 -5.54 5.77 -5.84
C LEU A 12 -6.39 5.90 -4.58
N VAL A 13 -6.13 6.92 -3.73
CA VAL A 13 -6.93 7.19 -2.52
C VAL A 13 -8.41 7.39 -2.87
N THR A 14 -8.70 8.14 -3.94
CA THR A 14 -10.06 8.47 -4.36
C THR A 14 -10.79 7.29 -4.98
N ARG A 15 -10.05 6.40 -5.66
CA ARG A 15 -10.60 5.23 -6.36
C ARG A 15 -10.66 3.99 -5.49
N MET A 16 -9.95 3.94 -4.36
CA MET A 16 -10.05 2.83 -3.41
C MET A 16 -11.46 2.70 -2.88
N LYS A 17 -12.10 1.57 -3.20
CA LYS A 17 -13.39 1.18 -2.67
C LYS A 17 -13.24 -0.10 -1.86
N ASN A 18 -14.19 -0.35 -0.96
CA ASN A 18 -14.17 -1.52 -0.07
C ASN A 18 -12.93 -1.54 0.85
N LEU A 19 -12.57 -0.36 1.39
CA LEU A 19 -11.50 -0.22 2.39
C LEU A 19 -11.54 -1.26 3.52
N PRO A 20 -12.69 -1.60 4.14
CA PRO A 20 -12.70 -2.65 5.16
C PRO A 20 -12.17 -4.00 4.65
N VAL A 21 -12.51 -4.39 3.42
CA VAL A 21 -12.02 -5.63 2.80
C VAL A 21 -10.52 -5.54 2.54
N ILE A 22 -10.03 -4.39 2.07
CA ILE A 22 -8.61 -4.15 1.83
C ILE A 22 -7.82 -4.26 3.14
N ILE A 23 -8.30 -3.62 4.21
CA ILE A 23 -7.68 -3.64 5.54
C ILE A 23 -7.61 -5.06 6.09
N GLU A 24 -8.71 -5.82 6.00
CA GLU A 24 -8.76 -7.20 6.45
C GLU A 24 -7.76 -8.08 5.69
N ASN A 25 -7.68 -7.94 4.36
CA ASN A 25 -6.71 -8.68 3.56
C ASN A 25 -5.26 -8.30 3.93
N LEU A 26 -4.98 -7.02 4.17
CA LEU A 26 -3.64 -6.56 4.60
C LEU A 26 -3.26 -7.11 5.99
N TYR A 27 -4.23 -7.19 6.89
CA TYR A 27 -4.04 -7.84 8.19
C TYR A 27 -3.75 -9.34 8.03
N GLN A 28 -4.52 -10.06 7.21
CA GLN A 28 -4.26 -11.49 6.92
C GLN A 28 -2.88 -11.72 6.30
N LYS A 29 -2.38 -10.76 5.52
CA LYS A 29 -1.04 -10.78 4.93
C LYS A 29 0.08 -10.37 5.89
N ASN A 30 -0.22 -10.12 7.18
CA ASN A 30 0.73 -9.58 8.17
C ASN A 30 1.38 -8.25 7.74
N VAL A 31 0.73 -7.50 6.84
CA VAL A 31 1.19 -6.15 6.47
C VAL A 31 0.83 -5.17 7.58
N PHE A 32 -0.39 -5.26 8.11
CA PHE A 32 -0.85 -4.46 9.25
C PHE A 32 -0.96 -5.30 10.51
N ASN A 33 -0.61 -4.69 11.64
CA ASN A 33 -0.82 -5.23 12.97
C ASN A 33 -2.18 -4.82 13.53
N ASP A 34 -2.59 -5.42 14.64
CA ASP A 34 -3.87 -5.14 15.30
C ASP A 34 -4.05 -3.66 15.63
N TYR A 35 -3.00 -3.00 16.14
CA TYR A 35 -2.97 -1.56 16.43
C TYR A 35 -3.21 -0.68 15.20
N GLU A 36 -2.59 -1.04 14.07
CA GLU A 36 -2.73 -0.32 12.81
C GLU A 36 -4.17 -0.47 12.28
N VAL A 37 -4.72 -1.69 12.34
CA VAL A 37 -6.10 -1.95 11.96
C VAL A 37 -7.09 -1.19 12.86
N ASP A 38 -6.85 -1.15 14.17
CA ASP A 38 -7.70 -0.40 15.12
C ASP A 38 -7.67 1.11 14.83
N THR A 39 -6.49 1.66 14.58
CA THR A 39 -6.33 3.06 14.18
C THR A 39 -7.10 3.37 12.89
N LEU A 40 -6.98 2.53 11.85
CA LEU A 40 -7.76 2.68 10.60
C LEU A 40 -9.27 2.53 10.83
N LYS A 41 -9.70 1.74 11.81
CA LYS A 41 -11.11 1.63 12.18
C LYS A 41 -11.60 2.92 12.84
N ALA A 42 -10.76 3.55 13.67
CA ALA A 42 -11.04 4.81 14.36
C ALA A 42 -11.08 6.05 13.44
N GLU A 43 -10.45 6.01 12.26
CA GLU A 43 -10.52 7.11 11.29
C GLU A 43 -11.98 7.46 10.91
N LYS A 44 -12.28 8.76 10.84
CA LYS A 44 -13.64 9.27 10.57
C LYS A 44 -14.10 9.13 9.12
N THR A 45 -13.18 9.28 8.16
CA THR A 45 -13.53 9.30 6.74
C THR A 45 -12.85 8.19 5.97
N GLU A 46 -13.52 7.64 4.97
CA GLU A 46 -12.93 6.65 4.05
C GLU A 46 -11.70 7.22 3.33
N PHE A 47 -11.70 8.53 3.05
CA PHE A 47 -10.56 9.21 2.44
C PHE A 47 -9.32 9.21 3.34
N ASP A 48 -9.48 9.53 4.63
CA ASP A 48 -8.37 9.45 5.60
C ASP A 48 -7.87 8.02 5.75
N LYS A 49 -8.76 7.03 5.82
CA LYS A 49 -8.38 5.61 5.87
C LYS A 49 -7.52 5.21 4.68
N ALA A 50 -7.97 5.53 3.47
CA ALA A 50 -7.24 5.22 2.24
C ALA A 50 -5.87 5.91 2.22
N ARG A 51 -5.79 7.14 2.72
CA ARG A 51 -4.53 7.87 2.85
C ARG A 51 -3.58 7.21 3.86
N CYS A 52 -4.06 6.86 5.05
CA CYS A 52 -3.29 6.19 6.09
C CYS A 52 -2.77 4.83 5.61
N ILE A 53 -3.60 4.02 4.96
CA ILE A 53 -3.20 2.74 4.37
C ILE A 53 -2.00 2.93 3.44
N LEU A 54 -2.11 3.88 2.51
CA LEU A 54 -1.04 4.19 1.56
C LEU A 54 0.23 4.65 2.28
N ASP A 55 0.11 5.56 3.23
CA ASP A 55 1.26 6.09 3.99
C ASP A 55 2.01 4.97 4.72
N TRP A 56 1.27 4.05 5.36
CA TRP A 56 1.86 2.93 6.08
C TRP A 56 2.48 1.87 5.18
N VAL A 57 1.84 1.49 4.06
CA VAL A 57 2.47 0.52 3.14
C VAL A 57 3.72 1.10 2.48
N ILE A 58 3.75 2.42 2.24
CA ILE A 58 4.94 3.11 1.76
C ILE A 58 6.04 3.08 2.83
N ASN A 59 5.68 3.38 4.08
CA ASN A 59 6.62 3.39 5.19
C ASN A 59 7.17 1.98 5.52
N LYS A 60 6.37 0.93 5.31
CA LYS A 60 6.79 -0.48 5.47
C LYS A 60 7.65 -0.97 4.31
N GLY A 61 7.54 -0.35 3.14
CA GLY A 61 8.37 -0.64 1.98
C GLY A 61 7.66 -1.37 0.84
N GLU A 62 8.47 -1.85 -0.10
CA GLU A 62 8.00 -2.35 -1.39
C GLU A 62 7.08 -3.57 -1.28
N ILE A 63 7.41 -4.52 -0.40
CA ILE A 63 6.64 -5.76 -0.23
C ILE A 63 5.20 -5.46 0.22
N ALA A 64 5.05 -4.56 1.20
CA ALA A 64 3.75 -4.11 1.68
C ALA A 64 2.96 -3.39 0.58
N SER A 65 3.66 -2.56 -0.20
CA SER A 65 3.09 -1.90 -1.36
C SER A 65 2.57 -2.95 -2.36
N TYR A 66 3.36 -3.91 -2.81
CA TYR A 66 2.91 -4.96 -3.74
C TYR A 66 1.73 -5.79 -3.23
N GLU A 67 1.69 -6.14 -1.94
CA GLU A 67 0.55 -6.89 -1.39
C GLU A 67 -0.74 -6.05 -1.44
N LEU A 68 -0.68 -4.76 -1.07
CA LEU A 68 -1.82 -3.84 -1.25
C LEU A 68 -2.29 -3.85 -2.70
N LEU A 69 -1.36 -3.76 -3.65
CA LEU A 69 -1.67 -3.72 -5.07
C LEU A 69 -2.33 -5.00 -5.57
N ARG A 70 -1.85 -6.16 -5.11
CA ARG A 70 -2.44 -7.46 -5.43
C ARG A 70 -3.87 -7.55 -4.89
N ILE A 71 -4.10 -7.09 -3.67
CA ILE A 71 -5.44 -7.04 -3.06
C ILE A 71 -6.35 -6.11 -3.85
N LEU A 72 -5.86 -4.92 -4.23
CA LEU A 72 -6.62 -3.96 -5.03
C LEU A 72 -6.98 -4.52 -6.42
N ASP A 73 -6.07 -5.24 -7.06
CA ASP A 73 -6.33 -5.87 -8.36
C ASP A 73 -7.44 -6.93 -8.26
N VAL A 74 -7.36 -7.79 -7.23
CA VAL A 74 -8.34 -8.86 -6.96
C VAL A 74 -9.70 -8.29 -6.56
N THR A 75 -9.72 -7.30 -5.67
CA THR A 75 -10.96 -6.73 -5.11
C THR A 75 -11.65 -5.74 -6.06
N GLN A 76 -10.89 -5.03 -6.91
CA GLN A 76 -11.44 -3.97 -7.79
C GLN A 76 -11.41 -4.31 -9.29
N LYS A 77 -11.17 -5.59 -9.63
CA LYS A 77 -11.30 -6.17 -10.98
C LYS A 77 -10.79 -5.23 -12.09
N ARG A 78 -9.47 -4.99 -12.16
CA ARG A 78 -8.76 -4.27 -13.24
C ARG A 78 -9.06 -2.77 -13.43
N THR A 79 -9.92 -2.14 -12.63
CA THR A 79 -10.25 -0.70 -12.81
C THR A 79 -9.09 0.25 -12.45
N LEU A 80 -8.07 -0.25 -11.74
CA LEU A 80 -6.93 0.52 -11.21
C LEU A 80 -5.61 0.31 -11.97
N SER A 81 -5.56 -0.56 -12.98
CA SER A 81 -4.33 -1.07 -13.60
C SER A 81 -3.36 0.01 -14.12
N SER A 82 -3.88 1.17 -14.56
CA SER A 82 -3.05 2.26 -15.11
C SER A 82 -2.45 3.15 -14.02
N ASP A 83 -3.22 3.45 -12.98
CA ASP A 83 -2.79 4.32 -11.87
C ASP A 83 -1.74 3.62 -11.01
N LEU A 84 -1.91 2.31 -10.88
CA LEU A 84 -1.01 1.37 -10.25
C LEU A 84 0.42 1.44 -10.80
N ARG A 85 0.55 1.35 -12.12
CA ARG A 85 1.85 1.36 -12.82
C ARG A 85 2.60 2.66 -12.61
N TYR A 86 1.87 3.78 -12.58
CA TYR A 86 2.46 5.09 -12.33
C TYR A 86 2.87 5.27 -10.87
N TRP A 87 2.09 4.76 -9.94
CA TRP A 87 2.43 4.79 -8.52
C TRP A 87 3.71 4.00 -8.24
N ILE A 88 3.84 2.76 -8.73
CA ILE A 88 5.07 1.95 -8.60
C ILE A 88 6.28 2.68 -9.21
N SER A 89 6.13 3.26 -10.40
CA SER A 89 7.20 4.02 -11.07
C SER A 89 7.66 5.26 -10.30
N CYS A 90 6.86 5.74 -9.35
CA CYS A 90 7.09 6.95 -8.59
C CYS A 90 7.83 6.74 -7.27
N PHE A 91 7.99 5.48 -6.85
CA PHE A 91 8.93 5.12 -5.81
C PHE A 91 10.18 4.62 -6.51
N PRO A 92 11.26 5.43 -6.62
CA PRO A 92 12.57 4.87 -6.87
C PRO A 92 12.91 4.03 -5.65
N PHE A 93 12.56 2.74 -5.69
CA PHE A 93 12.85 1.79 -4.64
C PHE A 93 14.37 1.72 -4.49
N ARG A 94 14.90 2.43 -3.51
CA ARG A 94 16.29 2.26 -3.08
C ARG A 94 16.32 0.90 -2.39
N TRP A 95 16.90 -0.07 -3.08
CA TRP A 95 17.18 -1.42 -2.60
C TRP A 95 18.36 -1.45 -1.60
N GLU A 96 18.89 -0.28 -1.26
CA GLU A 96 19.90 -0.05 -0.23
C GLU A 96 19.09 0.49 0.97
N ASP A 97 18.80 -0.19 2.09
CA ASP A 97 19.54 -1.19 2.84
C ASP A 97 18.52 -2.15 3.51
N THR A 98 18.43 -3.39 3.06
CA THR A 98 18.04 -4.50 3.95
C THR A 98 19.10 -5.59 3.79
N GLU A 99 20.35 -5.19 4.01
CA GLU A 99 21.37 -6.08 4.56
C GLU A 99 21.03 -6.37 6.03
N ALA A 100 19.96 -7.14 6.24
CA ALA A 100 19.81 -7.91 7.47
C ALA A 100 20.22 -9.35 7.13
N SER A 101 21.53 -9.56 7.16
CA SER A 101 22.20 -10.80 7.59
C SER A 101 21.43 -12.10 7.30
N TYR A 102 21.54 -12.62 6.08
CA TYR A 102 21.40 -14.06 5.84
C TYR A 102 22.75 -14.61 5.36
N SER A 103 23.67 -14.80 6.31
CA SER A 103 24.81 -15.68 6.12
C SER A 103 24.29 -17.11 6.05
N PHE A 104 24.08 -17.63 4.84
CA PHE A 104 24.13 -19.07 4.65
C PHE A 104 25.61 -19.43 4.64
N GLY A 105 26.10 -19.91 5.78
CA GLY A 105 27.43 -20.48 5.86
C GLY A 105 27.52 -21.73 5.00
N GLU A 106 28.56 -21.80 4.18
CA GLU A 106 29.27 -23.03 3.87
C GLU A 106 30.76 -22.72 3.69
#